data_AF-A0A1X7P6R0-F1
#
_entry.id   AF-A0A1X7P6R0-F1
#
_cell.length_a   1.000
_cell.length_b   1.000
_cell.length_c   1.000
_cell.angle_alpha   90.00
_cell.angle_beta   90.00
_cell.angle_gamma   90.00
#
_symmetry.space_group_name_H-M   'P 1'
#
loop_
_entity.id
_entity.type
_entity.pdbx_description
1 polymer ?
#
loop_
_entity_poly.entity_id
_entity_poly.type
_entity_poly.pdbx_seq_one_letter_code
_entity_poly.pdbx_strand_id
1 'polypeptide(L)'
;MRNPRPTPPAQRPRRLLIAGVACGALAFGSLATAPVALAADAPVSAVAASAAAWPVVAEGENSANARTVQHLLNAAGYTVDADGVFGPATASAVTSFQTDRGLSADGIVGEQTWSALITTVSSGDSGETVTALQVQLNKTGAGLSVDGSFGPATQSAVESFQSSAGLTVDGIAGPQTWQSIVGSGSGTTPDPGQPGETFATLSDEQLANVRTIIAEGKTAGVPEYGWVVAIATAMQESRLRNLSGGDRDSVGLFQQRPSAGWGAAADLVDPVYASRAFYGAANSPTTNTGLTDIAGWESMSVTEAAQAVQVSAYPDAYAQWETLAREAVESEG
;
A
#
# COMPACT_ATOMS: atom_id res chain seq x y z
N MET A 1 -30.40 -76.23 -2.03
CA MET A 1 -31.78 -75.77 -1.75
C MET A 1 -31.91 -74.36 -2.31
N ARG A 2 -32.86 -74.15 -3.23
CA ARG A 2 -33.11 -72.92 -4.02
C ARG A 2 -34.00 -71.95 -3.23
N ASN A 3 -33.65 -70.64 -3.26
CA ASN A 3 -34.47 -69.40 -3.37
C ASN A 3 -35.75 -69.22 -2.52
N PRO A 4 -36.41 -68.04 -2.44
CA PRO A 4 -36.15 -66.71 -3.05
C PRO A 4 -36.31 -65.49 -2.09
N ARG A 5 -35.96 -64.28 -2.56
CA ARG A 5 -36.59 -63.02 -2.10
C ARG A 5 -37.96 -62.83 -2.80
N PRO A 6 -38.93 -62.20 -2.13
CA PRO A 6 -39.91 -61.39 -2.85
C PRO A 6 -40.12 -59.97 -2.27
N THR A 7 -40.08 -59.05 -3.24
CA THR A 7 -40.73 -57.74 -3.50
C THR A 7 -41.88 -57.16 -2.64
N PRO A 8 -42.14 -55.83 -2.77
CA PRO A 8 -42.95 -55.00 -1.87
C PRO A 8 -44.42 -54.88 -2.29
N PRO A 9 -45.30 -54.26 -1.47
CA PRO A 9 -46.62 -53.83 -1.93
C PRO A 9 -46.75 -52.32 -2.20
N ALA A 10 -47.70 -52.01 -3.07
CA ALA A 10 -47.95 -50.76 -3.76
C ALA A 10 -49.10 -49.91 -3.17
N GLN A 11 -49.05 -48.62 -3.53
CA GLN A 11 -50.04 -47.53 -3.62
C GLN A 11 -51.54 -47.67 -3.21
N ARG A 12 -51.97 -46.66 -2.41
CA ARG A 12 -53.17 -45.73 -2.51
C ARG A 12 -54.61 -46.34 -2.47
N PRO A 13 -55.73 -45.55 -2.40
CA PRO A 13 -56.06 -44.19 -1.90
C PRO A 13 -57.36 -44.13 -1.02
N ARG A 14 -57.87 -42.89 -0.73
CA ARG A 14 -59.28 -42.44 -0.42
C ARG A 14 -59.49 -41.91 1.01
N ARG A 15 -59.73 -40.60 1.21
CA ARG A 15 -60.94 -39.75 1.00
C ARG A 15 -61.97 -39.80 2.16
N LEU A 16 -62.07 -38.63 2.84
CA LEU A 16 -63.27 -37.84 3.18
C LEU A 16 -64.23 -38.26 4.32
N LEU A 17 -64.50 -37.31 5.24
CA LEU A 17 -65.79 -36.90 5.89
C LEU A 17 -65.46 -36.26 7.27
N ILE A 18 -65.54 -34.94 7.50
CA ILE A 18 -66.69 -34.01 7.70
C ILE A 18 -67.60 -34.34 8.90
N ALA A 19 -67.72 -33.36 9.83
CA ALA A 19 -68.87 -32.95 10.68
C ALA A 19 -68.39 -32.63 12.12
N GLY A 20 -68.80 -31.58 12.85
CA GLY A 20 -69.74 -30.46 12.69
C GLY A 20 -69.44 -29.43 13.82
N VAL A 21 -69.70 -28.12 13.62
CA VAL A 21 -70.89 -27.36 14.08
C VAL A 21 -71.04 -27.39 15.62
N ALA A 22 -71.15 -26.31 16.41
CA ALA A 22 -71.21 -24.86 16.23
C ALA A 22 -71.20 -24.17 17.63
N CYS A 23 -71.16 -22.82 17.62
CA CYS A 23 -72.02 -21.90 18.41
C CYS A 23 -71.26 -20.87 19.28
N GLY A 24 -71.62 -19.58 19.12
CA GLY A 24 -71.48 -18.57 20.20
C GLY A 24 -70.93 -17.17 19.85
N ALA A 25 -71.81 -16.29 19.32
CA ALA A 25 -71.98 -14.85 19.62
C ALA A 25 -70.83 -13.80 19.55
N LEU A 26 -70.97 -12.85 18.60
CA LEU A 26 -71.02 -11.36 18.65
C LEU A 26 -70.45 -10.64 19.92
N ALA A 27 -69.72 -9.51 19.91
CA ALA A 27 -69.32 -8.52 18.91
C ALA A 27 -68.28 -7.51 19.50
N PHE A 28 -67.68 -6.72 18.60
CA PHE A 28 -66.89 -5.47 18.75
C PHE A 28 -65.44 -5.53 19.29
N GLY A 29 -64.50 -5.35 18.35
CA GLY A 29 -63.12 -4.94 18.60
C GLY A 29 -62.33 -4.91 17.29
N SER A 30 -62.05 -3.71 16.77
CA SER A 30 -61.20 -3.46 15.61
C SER A 30 -59.86 -4.18 15.70
N LEU A 31 -59.39 -4.74 14.58
CA LEU A 31 -58.14 -4.35 13.90
C LEU A 31 -57.96 -5.23 12.66
N ALA A 32 -57.71 -4.59 11.53
CA ALA A 32 -57.42 -5.22 10.26
C ALA A 32 -56.20 -6.14 10.38
N THR A 33 -56.30 -7.34 9.82
CA THR A 33 -55.20 -8.26 9.61
C THR A 33 -54.15 -7.63 8.71
N ALA A 34 -52.98 -7.31 9.27
CA ALA A 34 -51.78 -7.04 8.49
C ALA A 34 -51.36 -8.31 7.72
N PRO A 35 -50.96 -8.22 6.45
CA PRO A 35 -50.26 -9.32 5.80
C PRO A 35 -48.87 -9.44 6.43
N VAL A 36 -48.49 -10.66 6.80
CA VAL A 36 -47.12 -11.04 7.17
C VAL A 36 -46.23 -10.70 5.98
N ALA A 37 -45.44 -9.63 6.15
CA ALA A 37 -44.43 -9.24 5.18
C ALA A 37 -43.42 -10.38 5.03
N LEU A 38 -43.15 -10.71 3.77
CA LEU A 38 -42.02 -11.50 3.32
C LEU A 38 -40.75 -10.88 3.91
N ALA A 39 -40.15 -11.53 4.91
CA ALA A 39 -38.83 -11.14 5.40
C ALA A 39 -37.86 -11.35 4.24
N ALA A 40 -37.50 -10.22 3.61
CA ALA A 40 -36.42 -10.13 2.66
C ALA A 40 -35.15 -10.66 3.31
N ASP A 41 -34.36 -11.38 2.50
CA ASP A 41 -32.98 -11.77 2.78
C ASP A 41 -32.28 -10.73 3.63
N ALA A 42 -31.89 -11.13 4.84
CA ALA A 42 -30.90 -10.40 5.59
C ALA A 42 -29.62 -10.38 4.74
N PRO A 43 -29.02 -9.21 4.46
CA PRO A 43 -27.69 -9.22 3.89
C PRO A 43 -26.79 -9.86 4.95
N VAL A 44 -26.22 -11.02 4.61
CA VAL A 44 -25.04 -11.51 5.31
C VAL A 44 -23.97 -10.43 5.15
N SER A 45 -23.83 -9.58 6.16
CA SER A 45 -22.65 -8.72 6.30
C SER A 45 -21.45 -9.64 6.44
N ALA A 46 -20.87 -10.03 5.31
CA ALA A 46 -19.51 -10.45 5.23
C ALA A 46 -18.66 -9.25 5.67
N VAL A 47 -18.22 -9.27 6.92
CA VAL A 47 -17.09 -8.45 7.35
C VAL A 47 -15.90 -8.96 6.54
N ALA A 48 -15.69 -8.39 5.36
CA ALA A 48 -14.43 -8.50 4.67
C ALA A 48 -13.39 -7.89 5.61
N ALA A 49 -12.64 -8.75 6.28
CA ALA A 49 -11.45 -8.33 7.00
C ALA A 49 -10.62 -7.52 6.00
N SER A 50 -10.42 -6.23 6.31
CA SER A 50 -9.54 -5.36 5.54
C SER A 50 -8.18 -6.07 5.48
N ALA A 51 -7.83 -6.61 4.31
CA ALA A 51 -6.50 -7.15 4.10
C ALA A 51 -5.50 -6.03 4.36
N ALA A 52 -4.44 -6.32 5.09
CA ALA A 52 -3.38 -5.35 5.32
C ALA A 52 -2.86 -4.85 3.96
N ALA A 53 -2.63 -3.55 3.80
CA ALA A 53 -2.00 -3.05 2.58
C ALA A 53 -0.56 -3.55 2.50
N TRP A 54 -0.04 -3.79 1.29
CA TRP A 54 1.37 -4.08 1.10
C TRP A 54 2.20 -2.89 1.58
N PRO A 55 3.20 -3.07 2.47
CA PRO A 55 4.05 -1.96 2.88
C PRO A 55 4.96 -1.56 1.73
N VAL A 56 5.28 -0.27 1.65
CA VAL A 56 6.30 0.21 0.72
C VAL A 56 7.68 0.00 1.35
N VAL A 57 8.61 -0.54 0.57
CA VAL A 57 10.02 -0.66 0.98
C VAL A 57 10.90 -0.02 -0.09
N ALA A 58 11.79 0.87 0.33
CA ALA A 58 12.61 1.66 -0.58
C ALA A 58 14.01 1.93 -0.01
N GLU A 59 14.87 2.55 -0.82
CA GLU A 59 16.24 2.91 -0.43
C GLU A 59 16.28 3.77 0.83
N GLY A 60 17.27 3.50 1.69
CA GLY A 60 17.46 4.13 2.99
C GLY A 60 16.75 3.43 4.14
N GLU A 61 15.91 2.43 3.87
CA GLU A 61 15.24 1.65 4.91
C GLU A 61 16.18 0.61 5.55
N ASN A 62 16.07 0.43 6.86
CA ASN A 62 16.66 -0.70 7.58
C ASN A 62 15.58 -1.44 8.36
N SER A 63 15.14 -2.59 7.86
CA SER A 63 14.00 -3.31 8.43
C SER A 63 13.97 -4.80 8.10
N ALA A 64 13.12 -5.54 8.81
CA ALA A 64 12.81 -6.92 8.46
C ALA A 64 12.13 -7.03 7.07
N ASN A 65 11.40 -6.00 6.63
CA ASN A 65 10.78 -5.97 5.31
C ASN A 65 11.85 -5.80 4.22
N ALA A 66 12.83 -4.92 4.42
CA ALA A 66 14.01 -4.82 3.55
C ALA A 66 14.78 -6.15 3.46
N ARG A 67 15.01 -6.84 4.60
CA ARG A 67 15.64 -8.17 4.60
C ARG A 67 14.83 -9.21 3.83
N THR A 68 13.50 -9.14 3.95
CA THR A 68 12.57 -10.02 3.23
C THR A 68 12.65 -9.79 1.72
N VAL A 69 12.66 -8.52 1.28
CA VAL A 69 12.86 -8.16 -0.14
C VAL A 69 14.17 -8.75 -0.66
N GLN A 70 15.27 -8.57 0.08
CA GLN A 70 16.59 -9.07 -0.33
C GLN A 70 16.60 -10.59 -0.53
N HIS A 71 16.02 -11.35 0.39
CA HIS A 71 15.87 -12.80 0.23
C HIS A 71 14.99 -13.15 -0.98
N LEU A 72 13.87 -12.47 -1.19
CA LEU A 72 13.00 -12.76 -2.34
C LEU A 72 13.64 -12.38 -3.68
N LEU A 73 14.45 -11.31 -3.72
CA LEU A 73 15.28 -10.96 -4.88
C LEU A 73 16.32 -12.05 -5.17
N ASN A 74 17.01 -12.54 -4.14
CA ASN A 74 17.95 -13.67 -4.26
C ASN A 74 17.25 -14.92 -4.81
N ALA A 75 16.03 -15.23 -4.34
CA ALA A 75 15.20 -16.32 -4.85
C ALA A 75 14.85 -16.14 -6.34
N ALA A 76 14.62 -14.89 -6.76
CA ALA A 76 14.32 -14.52 -8.14
C ALA A 76 15.57 -14.41 -9.04
N GLY A 77 16.78 -14.60 -8.49
CA GLY A 77 18.05 -14.57 -9.23
C GLY A 77 18.80 -13.23 -9.22
N TYR A 78 18.36 -12.27 -8.41
CA TYR A 78 18.99 -10.94 -8.26
C TYR A 78 19.81 -10.90 -6.98
N THR A 79 21.10 -11.20 -7.10
CA THR A 79 21.99 -11.37 -5.94
C THR A 79 22.23 -10.05 -5.19
N VAL A 80 21.85 -10.02 -3.92
CA VAL A 80 22.08 -8.92 -2.96
C VAL A 80 22.41 -9.49 -1.57
N ASP A 81 23.13 -8.72 -0.77
CA ASP A 81 23.37 -9.06 0.64
C ASP A 81 22.06 -8.89 1.43
N ALA A 82 21.59 -9.96 2.09
CA ALA A 82 20.35 -9.94 2.88
C ALA A 82 20.57 -9.44 4.31
N ASP A 83 21.14 -8.25 4.45
CA ASP A 83 21.52 -7.63 5.72
C ASP A 83 20.36 -6.85 6.39
N GLY A 84 19.28 -6.60 5.67
CA GLY A 84 18.15 -5.78 6.08
C GLY A 84 18.32 -4.29 5.82
N VAL A 85 19.42 -3.86 5.21
CA VAL A 85 19.67 -2.48 4.80
C VAL A 85 19.35 -2.34 3.31
N PHE A 86 18.29 -1.61 3.00
CA PHE A 86 17.92 -1.30 1.63
C PHE A 86 18.82 -0.17 1.10
N GLY A 87 20.04 -0.52 0.70
CA GLY A 87 20.98 0.40 0.06
C GLY A 87 20.88 0.43 -1.47
N PRO A 88 21.80 1.16 -2.12
CA PRO A 88 21.82 1.32 -3.58
C PRO A 88 21.87 0.00 -4.37
N ALA A 89 22.54 -1.03 -3.82
CA ALA A 89 22.61 -2.35 -4.45
C ALA A 89 21.25 -3.05 -4.47
N THR A 90 20.50 -2.98 -3.36
CA THR A 90 19.13 -3.51 -3.27
C THR A 90 18.20 -2.73 -4.20
N ALA A 91 18.29 -1.40 -4.23
CA ALA A 91 17.51 -0.57 -5.15
C ALA A 91 17.75 -0.93 -6.62
N SER A 92 19.03 -1.06 -7.02
CA SER A 92 19.41 -1.46 -8.38
C SER A 92 18.88 -2.85 -8.76
N ALA A 93 18.89 -3.80 -7.81
CA ALA A 93 18.33 -5.13 -8.01
C ALA A 93 16.80 -5.09 -8.17
N VAL A 94 16.09 -4.27 -7.38
CA VAL A 94 14.64 -4.05 -7.53
C VAL A 94 14.33 -3.43 -8.88
N THR A 95 15.05 -2.39 -9.31
CA THR A 95 14.88 -1.78 -10.64
C THR A 95 15.07 -2.79 -11.77
N SER A 96 16.07 -3.66 -11.66
CA SER A 96 16.33 -4.72 -12.64
C SER A 96 15.19 -5.75 -12.66
N PHE A 97 14.74 -6.18 -11.49
CA PHE A 97 13.60 -7.08 -11.35
C PHE A 97 12.32 -6.50 -11.95
N GLN A 98 12.02 -5.23 -11.66
CA GLN A 98 10.87 -4.53 -12.19
C GLN A 98 10.93 -4.45 -13.72
N THR A 99 12.09 -4.09 -14.26
CA THR A 99 12.32 -4.03 -15.72
C THR A 99 12.03 -5.37 -16.39
N ASP A 100 12.60 -6.45 -15.87
CA ASP A 100 12.44 -7.81 -16.42
C ASP A 100 11.00 -8.33 -16.32
N ARG A 101 10.21 -7.78 -15.38
CA ARG A 101 8.79 -8.11 -15.20
C ARG A 101 7.83 -7.12 -15.87
N GLY A 102 8.34 -6.10 -16.56
CA GLY A 102 7.53 -5.09 -17.24
C GLY A 102 6.75 -4.17 -16.27
N LEU A 103 7.28 -3.97 -15.06
CA LEU A 103 6.75 -3.06 -14.05
C LEU A 103 7.41 -1.68 -14.15
N SER A 104 6.90 -0.70 -13.40
CA SER A 104 7.59 0.58 -13.16
C SER A 104 8.95 0.30 -12.52
N ALA A 105 10.03 0.73 -13.17
CA ALA A 105 11.41 0.48 -12.75
C ALA A 105 11.93 1.62 -11.85
N ASP A 106 11.21 1.90 -10.76
CA ASP A 106 11.46 3.00 -9.83
C ASP A 106 12.34 2.59 -8.63
N GLY A 107 12.71 1.31 -8.51
CA GLY A 107 13.51 0.82 -7.38
C GLY A 107 12.72 0.69 -6.07
N ILE A 108 11.41 0.90 -6.10
CA ILE A 108 10.52 0.87 -4.93
C ILE A 108 9.70 -0.41 -4.92
N VAL A 109 9.69 -1.10 -3.78
CA VAL A 109 8.87 -2.30 -3.59
C VAL A 109 7.48 -1.90 -3.09
N GLY A 110 6.59 -1.57 -4.03
CA GLY A 110 5.15 -1.35 -3.81
C GLY A 110 4.30 -2.59 -4.09
N GLU A 111 2.97 -2.45 -4.10
CA GLU A 111 2.01 -3.56 -4.25
C GLU A 111 2.29 -4.44 -5.48
N GLN A 112 2.57 -3.82 -6.64
CA GLN A 112 2.84 -4.54 -7.89
C GLN A 112 4.16 -5.32 -7.80
N THR A 113 5.21 -4.70 -7.24
CA THR A 113 6.51 -5.35 -7.04
C THR A 113 6.38 -6.51 -6.06
N TRP A 114 5.72 -6.31 -4.91
CA TRP A 114 5.46 -7.38 -3.93
C TRP A 114 4.73 -8.54 -4.57
N SER A 115 3.62 -8.27 -5.25
CA SER A 115 2.80 -9.31 -5.89
C SER A 115 3.57 -10.12 -6.94
N ALA A 116 4.55 -9.51 -7.61
CA ALA A 116 5.42 -10.19 -8.58
C ALA A 116 6.60 -10.93 -7.93
N LEU A 117 7.03 -10.50 -6.74
CA LEU A 117 8.22 -10.98 -6.03
C LEU A 117 7.91 -12.15 -5.12
N ILE A 118 6.74 -12.16 -4.48
CA ILE A 118 6.33 -13.25 -3.59
C ILE A 118 6.07 -14.54 -4.36
N THR A 119 6.39 -15.66 -3.73
CA THR A 119 6.05 -17.00 -4.22
C THR A 119 5.38 -17.76 -3.09
N THR A 120 4.35 -18.52 -3.43
CA THR A 120 3.67 -19.38 -2.46
C THR A 120 4.62 -20.47 -1.99
N VAL A 121 4.77 -20.62 -0.68
CA VAL A 121 5.57 -21.70 -0.07
C VAL A 121 4.75 -22.48 0.96
N SER A 122 5.08 -23.75 1.10
CA SER A 122 4.36 -24.74 1.89
C SER A 122 5.30 -25.79 2.49
N SER A 123 4.75 -26.70 3.31
CA SER A 123 5.50 -27.75 3.98
C SER A 123 6.35 -28.57 2.99
N GLY A 124 7.65 -28.68 3.27
CA GLY A 124 8.62 -29.37 2.43
C GLY A 124 9.40 -28.47 1.46
N ASP A 125 8.97 -27.23 1.24
CA ASP A 125 9.73 -26.27 0.44
C ASP A 125 11.01 -25.83 1.15
N SER A 126 12.00 -25.37 0.38
CA SER A 126 13.25 -24.83 0.92
C SER A 126 13.83 -23.74 0.03
N GLY A 127 14.71 -22.91 0.60
CA GLY A 127 15.42 -21.83 -0.09
C GLY A 127 15.07 -20.43 0.43
N GLU A 128 15.51 -19.43 -0.32
CA GLU A 128 15.46 -18.01 0.08
C GLU A 128 14.05 -17.50 0.39
N THR A 129 13.02 -17.95 -0.32
CA THR A 129 11.62 -17.58 -0.02
C THR A 129 11.17 -18.11 1.36
N VAL A 130 11.65 -19.28 1.76
CA VAL A 130 11.38 -19.83 3.10
C VAL A 130 12.16 -19.06 4.16
N THR A 131 13.41 -18.69 3.86
CA THR A 131 14.22 -17.81 4.73
C THR A 131 13.49 -16.48 4.98
N ALA A 132 12.98 -15.85 3.93
CA ALA A 132 12.19 -14.62 4.00
C ALA A 132 10.93 -14.79 4.87
N LEU A 133 10.22 -15.93 4.74
CA LEU A 133 9.04 -16.23 5.55
C LEU A 133 9.41 -16.40 7.03
N GLN A 134 10.48 -17.13 7.34
CA GLN A 134 10.95 -17.33 8.71
C GLN A 134 11.38 -16.02 9.37
N VAL A 135 11.99 -15.09 8.62
CA VAL A 135 12.29 -13.72 9.09
C VAL A 135 11.02 -12.99 9.51
N GLN A 136 9.97 -13.04 8.69
CA GLN A 136 8.70 -12.37 8.99
C GLN A 136 7.93 -13.03 10.15
N LEU A 137 7.91 -14.36 10.23
CA LEU A 137 7.30 -15.07 11.37
C LEU A 137 8.04 -14.77 12.68
N ASN A 138 9.36 -14.60 12.65
CA ASN A 138 10.12 -14.18 13.82
C ASN A 138 9.84 -12.73 14.24
N LYS A 139 9.59 -11.84 13.28
CA LYS A 139 9.12 -10.48 13.55
C LYS A 139 7.80 -10.48 14.33
N THR A 140 6.92 -11.46 14.06
CA THR A 140 5.66 -11.64 14.80
C THR A 140 5.80 -12.50 16.08
N GLY A 141 7.02 -12.88 16.47
CA GLY A 141 7.31 -13.58 17.73
C GLY A 141 7.35 -15.12 17.66
N ALA A 142 7.46 -15.73 16.48
CA ALA A 142 7.44 -17.20 16.34
C ALA A 142 8.68 -17.93 16.91
N GLY A 143 9.83 -17.26 17.02
CA GLY A 143 11.05 -17.84 17.62
C GLY A 143 11.66 -19.02 16.85
N LEU A 144 11.47 -19.06 15.53
CA LEU A 144 12.01 -20.07 14.61
C LEU A 144 13.52 -19.91 14.40
N SER A 145 14.18 -21.02 14.08
CA SER A 145 15.48 -20.96 13.40
C SER A 145 15.26 -20.51 11.95
N VAL A 146 16.12 -19.60 11.47
CA VAL A 146 16.10 -19.13 10.09
C VAL A 146 17.06 -20.00 9.28
N ASP A 147 16.58 -21.15 8.82
CA ASP A 147 17.36 -22.19 8.16
C ASP A 147 16.95 -22.43 6.69
N GLY A 148 15.96 -21.67 6.20
CA GLY A 148 15.46 -21.80 4.84
C GLY A 148 14.73 -23.11 4.56
N SER A 149 14.30 -23.86 5.59
CA SER A 149 13.58 -25.13 5.45
C SER A 149 12.16 -25.02 6.01
N PHE A 150 11.14 -25.30 5.19
CA PHE A 150 9.75 -25.25 5.62
C PHE A 150 9.38 -26.56 6.31
N GLY A 151 9.89 -26.72 7.53
CA GLY A 151 9.63 -27.88 8.39
C GLY A 151 8.38 -27.71 9.27
N PRO A 152 8.11 -28.70 10.15
CA PRO A 152 6.93 -28.68 11.03
C PRO A 152 6.83 -27.43 11.91
N ALA A 153 7.96 -26.91 12.40
CA ALA A 153 7.97 -25.69 13.22
C ALA A 153 7.50 -24.46 12.42
N THR A 154 7.98 -24.30 11.17
CA THR A 154 7.54 -23.23 10.28
C THR A 154 6.07 -23.38 9.92
N GLN A 155 5.60 -24.61 9.66
CA GLN A 155 4.18 -24.87 9.41
C GLN A 155 3.30 -24.46 10.60
N SER A 156 3.63 -24.89 11.81
CA SER A 156 2.89 -24.50 13.01
C SER A 156 2.90 -22.98 13.25
N ALA A 157 3.99 -22.31 12.91
CA ALA A 157 4.08 -20.86 13.00
C ALA A 157 3.19 -20.14 11.95
N VAL A 158 3.14 -20.64 10.71
CA VAL A 158 2.22 -20.12 9.68
C VAL A 158 0.77 -20.29 10.10
N GLU A 159 0.38 -21.49 10.56
CA GLU A 159 -0.98 -21.77 11.03
C GLU A 159 -1.37 -20.87 12.22
N SER A 160 -0.43 -20.67 13.16
CA SER A 160 -0.62 -19.77 14.31
C SER A 160 -0.79 -18.32 13.86
N PHE A 161 0.05 -17.85 12.93
CA PHE A 161 -0.06 -16.51 12.38
C PHE A 161 -1.39 -16.32 11.65
N GLN A 162 -1.76 -17.23 10.75
CA GLN A 162 -3.04 -17.20 10.02
C GLN A 162 -4.23 -17.13 10.99
N SER A 163 -4.23 -17.96 12.04
CA SER A 163 -5.27 -17.91 13.08
C SER A 163 -5.32 -16.56 13.79
N SER A 164 -4.18 -15.96 14.13
CA SER A 164 -4.11 -14.67 14.81
C SER A 164 -4.52 -13.49 13.91
N ALA A 165 -4.28 -13.62 12.60
CA ALA A 165 -4.57 -12.61 11.58
C ALA A 165 -5.97 -12.74 10.97
N GLY A 166 -6.79 -13.71 11.43
CA GLY A 166 -8.13 -13.95 10.88
C GLY A 166 -8.15 -14.49 9.45
N LEU A 167 -7.08 -15.15 9.01
CA LEU A 167 -6.97 -15.77 7.70
C LEU A 167 -7.46 -17.23 7.73
N THR A 168 -7.65 -17.80 6.53
CA THR A 168 -7.82 -19.25 6.41
C THR A 168 -6.57 -19.97 6.94
N VAL A 169 -6.77 -20.91 7.86
CA VAL A 169 -5.68 -21.68 8.48
C VAL A 169 -5.42 -22.92 7.63
N ASP A 170 -4.64 -22.74 6.57
CA ASP A 170 -4.26 -23.80 5.62
C ASP A 170 -2.79 -24.20 5.71
N GLY A 171 -1.98 -23.49 6.51
CA GLY A 171 -0.56 -23.74 6.68
C GLY A 171 0.29 -23.37 5.45
N ILE A 172 -0.29 -22.66 4.48
CA ILE A 172 0.37 -22.24 3.23
C ILE A 172 0.64 -20.74 3.29
N ALA A 173 1.88 -20.33 3.06
CA ALA A 173 2.22 -18.92 2.90
C ALA A 173 1.95 -18.46 1.47
N GLY A 174 0.66 -18.24 1.15
CA GLY A 174 0.20 -17.67 -0.12
C GLY A 174 0.11 -16.14 -0.09
N PRO A 175 -0.40 -15.50 -1.17
CA PRO A 175 -0.45 -14.03 -1.28
C PRO A 175 -1.10 -13.31 -0.10
N GLN A 176 -2.22 -13.83 0.42
CA GLN A 176 -2.90 -13.23 1.58
C GLN A 176 -2.09 -13.34 2.87
N THR A 177 -1.40 -14.47 3.08
CA THR A 177 -0.52 -14.67 4.23
C THR A 177 0.70 -13.76 4.14
N TRP A 178 1.31 -13.64 2.96
CA TRP A 178 2.43 -12.72 2.72
C TRP A 178 2.03 -11.25 2.93
N GLN A 179 0.91 -10.83 2.34
CA GLN A 179 0.41 -9.47 2.48
C GLN A 179 0.16 -9.14 3.96
N SER A 180 -0.51 -10.04 4.68
CA SER A 180 -0.78 -9.86 6.10
C SER A 180 0.49 -9.84 6.94
N ILE A 181 1.41 -10.81 6.78
CA ILE A 181 2.57 -10.93 7.67
C ILE A 181 3.59 -9.80 7.49
N VAL A 182 3.82 -9.38 6.24
CA VAL A 182 4.74 -8.28 5.93
C VAL A 182 4.14 -6.94 6.40
N GLY A 183 2.82 -6.78 6.30
CA GLY A 183 2.07 -5.61 6.77
C GLY A 183 1.82 -5.55 8.29
N SER A 184 1.79 -6.68 9.00
CA SER A 184 1.36 -6.77 10.42
C SER A 184 2.40 -6.32 11.46
N GLY A 185 3.42 -5.56 11.07
CA GLY A 185 4.52 -5.15 11.97
C GLY A 185 4.80 -3.65 12.04
N SER A 186 3.96 -2.81 11.44
CA SER A 186 4.03 -1.36 11.56
C SER A 186 2.98 -0.90 12.56
N GLY A 187 3.41 -0.66 13.80
CA GLY A 187 2.64 0.17 14.71
C GLY A 187 2.50 1.56 14.10
N THR A 188 1.25 2.00 13.96
CA THR A 188 0.76 3.30 13.47
C THR A 188 1.03 3.62 11.99
N THR A 189 -0.07 4.06 11.35
CA THR A 189 -0.21 4.65 10.01
C THR A 189 0.03 3.72 8.80
N PRO A 190 -1.00 3.45 7.97
CA PRO A 190 -0.76 3.25 6.54
C PRO A 190 -0.05 4.50 6.02
N ASP A 191 1.12 4.37 5.39
CA ASP A 191 1.87 5.50 4.81
C ASP A 191 2.43 5.08 3.42
N PRO A 192 2.56 6.01 2.46
CA PRO A 192 1.65 6.05 1.34
C PRO A 192 2.45 6.27 0.02
N GLY A 193 1.85 6.05 -1.16
CA GLY A 193 2.61 6.04 -2.44
C GLY A 193 2.11 5.06 -3.50
N GLN A 194 1.00 4.38 -3.23
CA GLN A 194 0.29 3.59 -4.23
C GLN A 194 -0.57 4.52 -5.11
N PRO A 195 -0.95 4.11 -6.33
CA PRO A 195 -2.15 4.63 -6.95
C PRO A 195 -3.32 4.49 -5.95
N GLY A 196 -3.81 5.61 -5.40
CA GLY A 196 -4.79 5.62 -4.31
C GLY A 196 -4.33 6.31 -3.02
N GLU A 197 -3.14 6.91 -3.00
CA GLU A 197 -2.75 7.86 -1.96
C GLU A 197 -3.71 9.06 -1.93
N THR A 198 -4.23 9.39 -0.75
CA THR A 198 -5.11 10.55 -0.56
C THR A 198 -4.52 11.47 0.50
N PHE A 199 -4.90 12.74 0.49
CA PHE A 199 -4.44 13.68 1.51
C PHE A 199 -4.70 13.17 2.95
N ALA A 200 -5.81 12.45 3.15
CA ALA A 200 -6.23 11.92 4.45
C ALA A 200 -5.27 10.87 5.06
N THR A 201 -4.35 10.32 4.26
CA THR A 201 -3.43 9.28 4.72
C THR A 201 -2.00 9.78 4.93
N LEU A 202 -1.73 11.08 4.76
CA LEU A 202 -0.39 11.64 5.00
C LEU A 202 -0.03 11.58 6.50
N SER A 203 1.21 11.17 6.79
CA SER A 203 1.78 11.24 8.14
C SER A 203 1.97 12.68 8.64
N ASP A 204 2.15 12.83 9.95
CA ASP A 204 2.43 14.14 10.57
C ASP A 204 3.68 14.83 9.98
N GLU A 205 4.71 14.06 9.61
CA GLU A 205 5.92 14.57 8.96
C GLU A 205 5.58 15.13 7.57
N GLN A 206 4.90 14.34 6.74
CA GLN A 206 4.53 14.75 5.39
C GLN A 206 3.60 15.97 5.42
N LEU A 207 2.65 16.00 6.35
CA LEU A 207 1.74 17.13 6.52
C LEU A 207 2.48 18.40 6.99
N ALA A 208 3.48 18.25 7.87
CA ALA A 208 4.35 19.36 8.24
C ALA A 208 5.14 19.88 7.03
N ASN A 209 5.65 18.99 6.17
CA ASN A 209 6.35 19.37 4.95
C ASN A 209 5.42 20.05 3.93
N VAL A 210 4.18 19.58 3.76
CA VAL A 210 3.13 20.25 2.95
C VAL A 210 2.92 21.68 3.44
N ARG A 211 2.72 21.86 4.76
CA ARG A 211 2.53 23.18 5.36
C ARG A 211 3.71 24.09 5.11
N THR A 212 4.94 23.58 5.20
CA THR A 212 6.15 24.35 4.87
C THR A 212 6.16 24.75 3.39
N ILE A 213 5.88 23.83 2.46
CA ILE A 213 5.83 24.12 1.02
C ILE A 213 4.80 25.23 0.71
N ILE A 214 3.61 25.15 1.31
CA ILE A 214 2.55 26.16 1.18
C ILE A 214 2.97 27.49 1.80
N ALA A 215 3.54 27.48 3.01
CA ALA A 215 3.94 28.69 3.73
C ALA A 215 5.03 29.47 2.97
N GLU A 216 6.00 28.78 2.38
CA GLU A 216 7.04 29.41 1.57
C GLU A 216 6.48 29.92 0.24
N GLY A 217 5.55 29.18 -0.39
CA GLY A 217 4.84 29.63 -1.58
C GLY A 217 4.02 30.91 -1.33
N LYS A 218 3.28 30.97 -0.22
CA LYS A 218 2.57 32.18 0.24
C LYS A 218 3.53 33.36 0.45
N THR A 219 4.64 33.12 1.13
CA THR A 219 5.67 34.15 1.40
C THR A 219 6.27 34.70 0.11
N ALA A 220 6.44 33.86 -0.91
CA ALA A 220 6.93 34.25 -2.23
C ALA A 220 5.86 34.84 -3.16
N GLY A 221 4.58 34.87 -2.75
CA GLY A 221 3.47 35.35 -3.58
C GLY A 221 3.13 34.42 -4.76
N VAL A 222 3.52 33.15 -4.67
CA VAL A 222 3.22 32.12 -5.68
C VAL A 222 1.73 31.79 -5.58
N PRO A 223 0.97 31.74 -6.70
CA PRO A 223 -0.43 31.35 -6.66
C PRO A 223 -0.59 29.87 -6.26
N GLU A 224 -1.77 29.49 -5.77
CA GLU A 224 -2.09 28.12 -5.30
C GLU A 224 -1.66 27.03 -6.27
N TYR A 225 -1.79 27.26 -7.58
CA TYR A 225 -1.35 26.30 -8.59
C TYR A 225 0.14 25.96 -8.48
N GLY A 226 1.00 26.92 -8.13
CA GLY A 226 2.43 26.64 -7.92
C GLY A 226 2.67 25.77 -6.68
N TRP A 227 1.83 25.87 -5.64
CA TRP A 227 1.93 25.00 -4.48
C TRP A 227 1.51 23.57 -4.84
N VAL A 228 0.49 23.41 -5.69
CA VAL A 228 0.12 22.10 -6.25
C VAL A 228 1.30 21.48 -7.00
N VAL A 229 1.98 22.24 -7.85
CA VAL A 229 3.18 21.76 -8.58
C VAL A 229 4.28 21.35 -7.61
N ALA A 230 4.57 22.17 -6.59
CA ALA A 230 5.61 21.88 -5.61
C ALA A 230 5.29 20.63 -4.78
N ILE A 231 4.05 20.49 -4.28
CA ILE A 231 3.64 19.31 -3.51
C ILE A 231 3.68 18.06 -4.39
N ALA A 232 3.15 18.12 -5.62
CA ALA A 232 3.20 17.00 -6.56
C ALA A 232 4.65 16.61 -6.90
N THR A 233 5.55 17.60 -6.99
CA THR A 233 6.98 17.35 -7.18
C THR A 233 7.57 16.67 -5.96
N ALA A 234 7.42 17.22 -4.76
CA ALA A 234 7.96 16.59 -3.54
C ALA A 234 7.36 15.19 -3.28
N MET A 235 6.11 14.97 -3.68
CA MET A 235 5.49 13.65 -3.69
C MET A 235 6.20 12.69 -4.62
N GLN A 236 6.52 13.12 -5.84
CA GLN A 236 7.24 12.30 -6.79
C GLN A 236 8.70 12.06 -6.38
N GLU A 237 9.37 13.09 -5.86
CA GLU A 237 10.80 13.05 -5.55
C GLU A 237 11.10 12.32 -4.24
N SER A 238 10.30 12.53 -3.20
CA SER A 238 10.58 11.98 -1.87
C SER A 238 9.34 11.47 -1.12
N ARG A 239 8.17 11.45 -1.76
CA ARG A 239 6.88 11.19 -1.11
C ARG A 239 6.66 12.15 0.07
N LEU A 240 7.03 13.43 -0.08
CA LEU A 240 6.98 14.46 0.97
C LEU A 240 7.85 14.15 2.21
N ARG A 241 8.83 13.26 2.12
CA ARG A 241 9.77 12.97 3.21
C ARG A 241 11.04 13.76 3.07
N ASN A 242 11.60 14.23 4.18
CA ASN A 242 12.83 15.01 4.14
C ASN A 242 14.06 14.10 4.26
N LEU A 243 14.51 13.56 3.12
CA LEU A 243 15.52 12.51 3.09
C LEU A 243 16.94 13.07 3.24
N SER A 244 17.79 12.37 3.97
CA SER A 244 19.23 12.72 4.13
C SER A 244 20.10 12.26 2.94
N GLY A 245 19.52 11.57 1.96
CA GLY A 245 20.21 11.03 0.77
C GLY A 245 19.23 10.40 -0.23
N GLY A 246 19.68 10.21 -1.46
CA GLY A 246 19.00 9.53 -2.55
C GLY A 246 19.96 9.28 -3.73
N ASP A 247 19.48 9.30 -4.97
CA ASP A 247 20.32 9.08 -6.15
C ASP A 247 21.48 10.10 -6.24
N ARG A 248 22.70 9.57 -6.43
CA ARG A 248 23.96 10.32 -6.45
C ARG A 248 24.22 11.09 -5.15
N ASP A 249 23.94 12.39 -5.17
CA ASP A 249 24.13 13.34 -4.06
C ASP A 249 22.83 14.12 -3.77
N SER A 250 21.68 13.62 -4.23
CA SER A 250 20.38 14.24 -3.95
C SER A 250 20.03 14.14 -2.46
N VAL A 251 19.42 15.19 -1.93
CA VAL A 251 18.91 15.23 -0.56
C VAL A 251 17.63 16.08 -0.49
N GLY A 252 16.92 15.99 0.62
CA GLY A 252 15.79 16.85 0.95
C GLY A 252 14.48 16.50 0.27
N LEU A 253 13.45 17.33 0.48
CA LEU A 253 12.09 17.14 -0.02
C LEU A 253 11.99 17.01 -1.54
N PHE A 254 12.86 17.70 -2.26
CA PHE A 254 12.83 17.79 -3.71
C PHE A 254 13.94 16.96 -4.36
N GLN A 255 14.68 16.15 -3.58
CA GLN A 255 15.84 15.40 -4.06
C GLN A 255 16.81 16.26 -4.91
N GLN A 256 17.03 17.49 -4.46
CA GLN A 256 17.90 18.44 -5.13
C GLN A 256 19.38 18.08 -4.88
N ARG A 257 20.24 18.35 -5.87
CA ARG A 257 21.64 17.92 -5.85
C ARG A 257 22.58 19.10 -5.64
N PRO A 258 23.47 19.06 -4.63
CA PRO A 258 24.55 20.04 -4.47
C PRO A 258 25.42 20.19 -5.71
N SER A 259 25.81 19.07 -6.33
CA SER A 259 26.63 19.09 -7.55
C SER A 259 25.93 19.67 -8.78
N ALA A 260 24.60 19.85 -8.74
CA ALA A 260 23.84 20.55 -9.76
C ALA A 260 23.57 22.03 -9.41
N GLY A 261 24.22 22.56 -8.37
CA GLY A 261 24.17 23.98 -8.02
C GLY A 261 23.00 24.40 -7.12
N TRP A 262 22.22 23.45 -6.60
CA TRP A 262 21.05 23.75 -5.77
C TRP A 262 21.40 24.24 -4.35
N GLY A 263 22.65 24.19 -3.92
CA GLY A 263 23.08 24.61 -2.58
C GLY A 263 23.98 23.58 -1.90
N ALA A 264 24.34 23.82 -0.64
CA ALA A 264 25.07 22.81 0.14
C ALA A 264 24.11 21.72 0.63
N ALA A 265 24.57 20.48 0.78
CA ALA A 265 23.74 19.37 1.25
C ALA A 265 23.07 19.66 2.61
N ALA A 266 23.78 20.37 3.51
CA ALA A 266 23.26 20.76 4.82
C ALA A 266 22.10 21.77 4.74
N ASP A 267 22.07 22.60 3.69
CA ASP A 267 20.98 23.55 3.45
C ASP A 267 19.81 22.85 2.74
N LEU A 268 20.09 21.93 1.82
CA LEU A 268 19.06 21.23 1.04
C LEU A 268 18.20 20.26 1.88
N VAL A 269 18.71 19.79 3.02
CA VAL A 269 17.90 19.04 4.01
C VAL A 269 17.06 19.95 4.90
N ASP A 270 17.07 21.27 4.71
CA ASP A 270 16.10 22.19 5.31
C ASP A 270 14.89 22.36 4.36
N PRO A 271 13.69 21.89 4.74
CA PRO A 271 12.46 22.05 3.97
C PRO A 271 12.17 23.48 3.53
N VAL A 272 12.53 24.49 4.34
CA VAL A 272 12.33 25.91 4.02
C VAL A 272 13.26 26.32 2.88
N TYR A 273 14.54 25.98 2.98
CA TYR A 273 15.53 26.27 1.95
C TYR A 273 15.16 25.59 0.63
N ALA A 274 14.86 24.29 0.67
CA ALA A 274 14.56 23.51 -0.52
C ALA A 274 13.28 24.01 -1.22
N SER A 275 12.25 24.40 -0.45
CA SER A 275 11.01 24.98 -1.00
C SER A 275 11.27 26.33 -1.68
N ARG A 276 12.05 27.22 -1.05
CA ARG A 276 12.43 28.50 -1.66
C ARG A 276 13.25 28.31 -2.93
N ALA A 277 14.18 27.36 -2.91
CA ALA A 277 14.97 27.02 -4.08
C ALA A 277 14.08 26.50 -5.21
N PHE A 278 13.13 25.60 -4.92
CA PHE A 278 12.18 25.06 -5.90
C PHE A 278 11.31 26.15 -6.54
N TYR A 279 10.72 27.04 -5.75
CA TYR A 279 9.89 28.11 -6.30
C TYR A 279 10.69 29.12 -7.11
N GLY A 280 11.96 29.35 -6.77
CA GLY A 280 12.76 30.42 -7.36
C GLY A 280 12.36 31.77 -6.75
N ALA A 281 12.17 32.78 -7.59
CA ALA A 281 11.80 34.14 -7.20
C ALA A 281 12.90 34.92 -6.43
N ALA A 282 12.58 36.16 -6.05
CA ALA A 282 13.52 37.12 -5.45
C ALA A 282 14.15 36.68 -4.11
N ASN A 283 13.60 35.65 -3.47
CA ASN A 283 14.07 35.11 -2.19
C ASN A 283 14.70 33.70 -2.32
N SER A 284 14.92 33.21 -3.56
CA SER A 284 15.64 31.96 -3.77
C SER A 284 17.04 32.04 -3.16
N PRO A 285 17.46 31.05 -2.37
CA PRO A 285 18.82 31.02 -1.83
C PRO A 285 19.85 30.51 -2.86
N THR A 286 19.41 30.21 -4.09
CA THR A 286 20.22 29.62 -5.15
C THR A 286 20.15 30.45 -6.42
N THR A 287 21.08 30.20 -7.36
CA THR A 287 21.03 30.77 -8.71
C THR A 287 20.37 29.84 -9.73
N ASN A 288 19.88 28.67 -9.31
CA ASN A 288 19.17 27.76 -10.20
C ASN A 288 17.79 28.33 -10.52
N THR A 289 17.34 28.06 -11.74
CA THR A 289 16.01 28.43 -12.21
C THR A 289 14.96 27.66 -11.40
N GLY A 290 14.13 28.38 -10.66
CA GLY A 290 12.97 27.81 -9.99
C GLY A 290 11.68 27.96 -10.81
N LEU A 291 10.58 27.48 -10.26
CA LEU A 291 9.27 27.45 -10.91
C LEU A 291 8.87 28.80 -11.51
N THR A 292 8.97 29.88 -10.73
CA THR A 292 8.50 31.21 -11.15
C THR A 292 9.41 31.89 -12.16
N ASP A 293 10.63 31.38 -12.35
CA ASP A 293 11.59 31.91 -13.31
C ASP A 293 11.31 31.37 -14.73
N ILE A 294 10.45 30.35 -14.85
CA ILE A 294 10.08 29.70 -16.11
C ILE A 294 8.93 30.47 -16.76
N ALA A 295 9.16 30.99 -17.96
CA ALA A 295 8.13 31.73 -18.68
C ALA A 295 6.90 30.85 -19.00
N GLY A 296 5.72 31.28 -18.55
CA GLY A 296 4.44 30.62 -18.85
C GLY A 296 4.15 29.37 -18.03
N TRP A 297 4.89 29.13 -16.95
CA TRP A 297 4.70 27.98 -16.05
C TRP A 297 3.26 27.87 -15.53
N GLU A 298 2.55 28.99 -15.37
CA GLU A 298 1.17 29.03 -14.87
C GLU A 298 0.18 28.32 -15.79
N SER A 299 0.53 28.16 -17.07
CA SER A 299 -0.29 27.50 -18.09
C SER A 299 0.18 26.08 -18.42
N MET A 300 1.31 25.65 -17.85
CA MET A 300 1.83 24.29 -18.01
C MET A 300 0.99 23.32 -17.18
N SER A 301 0.89 22.06 -17.60
CA SER A 301 0.44 20.98 -16.71
C SER A 301 1.38 20.82 -15.51
N VAL A 302 0.92 20.16 -14.43
CA VAL A 302 1.74 19.92 -13.23
C VAL A 302 3.06 19.23 -13.59
N THR A 303 2.96 18.26 -14.48
CA THR A 303 4.10 17.52 -15.01
C THR A 303 5.07 18.40 -15.79
N GLU A 304 4.58 19.20 -16.74
CA GLU A 304 5.44 20.09 -17.53
C GLU A 304 6.15 21.12 -16.64
N ALA A 305 5.44 21.68 -15.66
CA ALA A 305 5.99 22.63 -14.71
C ALA A 305 7.05 21.99 -13.78
N ALA A 306 6.75 20.84 -13.18
CA ALA A 306 7.68 20.10 -12.31
C ALA A 306 8.95 19.68 -13.08
N GLN A 307 8.76 19.14 -14.28
CA GLN A 307 9.85 18.71 -15.16
C GLN A 307 10.73 19.88 -15.61
N ALA A 308 10.16 21.06 -15.83
CA ALA A 308 10.91 22.25 -16.21
C ALA A 308 11.82 22.78 -15.08
N VAL A 309 11.46 22.52 -13.82
CA VAL A 309 12.30 22.85 -12.65
C VAL A 309 13.35 21.78 -12.38
N GLN A 310 12.94 20.50 -12.30
CA GLN A 310 13.81 19.41 -11.84
C GLN A 310 14.67 18.78 -12.92
N VAL A 311 14.26 18.87 -14.18
CA VAL A 311 14.96 18.27 -15.32
C VAL A 311 15.20 16.75 -15.10
N SER A 312 14.16 16.04 -14.68
CA SER A 312 14.17 14.59 -14.44
C SER A 312 14.16 13.78 -15.76
N ALA A 313 14.45 12.48 -15.70
CA ALA A 313 14.44 11.59 -16.86
C ALA A 313 13.03 11.07 -17.25
N TYR A 314 11.98 11.40 -16.46
CA TYR A 314 10.67 10.75 -16.55
C TYR A 314 9.51 11.76 -16.66
N PRO A 315 9.03 12.04 -17.89
CA PRO A 315 8.08 13.11 -18.13
C PRO A 315 6.62 12.79 -17.81
N ASP A 316 6.25 11.63 -17.25
CA ASP A 316 4.83 11.29 -16.93
C ASP A 316 4.57 11.03 -15.43
N ALA A 317 5.59 11.16 -14.57
CA ALA A 317 5.54 10.66 -13.20
C ALA A 317 4.80 11.58 -12.20
N TYR A 318 4.60 12.86 -12.54
CA TYR A 318 4.08 13.86 -11.58
C TYR A 318 2.55 13.98 -11.59
N ALA A 319 1.89 13.75 -12.72
CA ALA A 319 0.44 13.93 -12.88
C ALA A 319 -0.39 13.05 -11.92
N GLN A 320 0.12 11.88 -11.54
CA GLN A 320 -0.57 10.98 -10.60
C GLN A 320 -0.75 11.60 -9.20
N TRP A 321 0.07 12.59 -8.83
CA TRP A 321 0.02 13.27 -7.52
C TRP A 321 -0.83 14.53 -7.52
N GLU A 322 -1.33 14.97 -8.68
CA GLU A 322 -2.04 16.24 -8.81
C GLU A 322 -3.30 16.30 -7.96
N THR A 323 -4.09 15.22 -7.91
CA THR A 323 -5.31 15.16 -7.09
C THR A 323 -4.99 15.36 -5.61
N LEU A 324 -4.03 14.61 -5.08
CA LEU A 324 -3.60 14.74 -3.68
C LEU A 324 -3.04 16.13 -3.38
N ALA A 325 -2.23 16.67 -4.29
CA ALA A 325 -1.64 17.99 -4.13
C ALA A 325 -2.71 19.09 -4.09
N ARG A 326 -3.78 18.97 -4.88
CA ARG A 326 -4.93 19.88 -4.83
C ARG A 326 -5.70 19.76 -3.52
N GLU A 327 -5.98 18.54 -3.04
CA GLU A 327 -6.62 18.32 -1.74
C GLU A 327 -5.79 18.89 -0.57
N ALA A 328 -4.47 18.75 -0.64
CA ALA A 328 -3.54 19.30 0.34
C ALA A 328 -3.57 20.83 0.38
N VAL A 329 -3.58 21.48 -0.78
CA VAL A 329 -3.73 22.94 -0.87
C VAL A 329 -5.10 23.39 -0.37
N GLU A 330 -6.18 22.70 -0.70
CA GLU A 330 -7.51 23.06 -0.18
C GLU A 330 -7.60 22.93 1.35
N SER A 331 -6.90 21.96 1.93
CA SER A 331 -6.99 21.66 3.37
C SER A 331 -6.04 22.49 4.23
N GLU A 332 -4.86 22.85 3.71
CA GLU A 332 -3.76 23.48 4.46
C GLU A 332 -3.36 24.88 3.92
N GLY A 333 -4.01 25.30 2.82
CA GLY A 333 -3.75 26.53 2.06
C GLY A 333 -4.32 27.82 2.62
#